data_AF-A0A8J8FRQ2-F1
#
_entry.id   AF-A0A8J8FRQ2-F1
#
_cell.length_a   1.000
_cell.length_b   1.000
_cell.length_c   1.000
_cell.angle_alpha   90.00
_cell.angle_beta   90.00
_cell.angle_gamma   90.00
#
_symmetry.space_group_name_H-M   'P 1'
#
loop_
_entity.id
_entity.type
_entity.pdbx_description
1 polymer ?
#
loop_
_entity_poly.entity_id
_entity_poly.type
_entity_poly.pdbx_seq_one_letter_code
_entity_poly.pdbx_strand_id
1 'polypeptide(L)' 'MNNTNQDQQKDIICPCSGTTTTKIKQLIDKGVDKISSATGACTGCGSCDASVIELIAEHSSVGIN' A
#
# COMPACT_ATOMS: atom_id res chain seq x y z
N MET A 1 3.63 -30.22 4.15
CA MET A 1 2.96 -28.91 4.39
C MET A 1 3.16 -28.07 3.13
N ASN A 2 2.09 -27.73 2.41
CA ASN A 2 2.18 -26.98 1.15
C ASN A 2 2.36 -25.48 1.45
N ASN A 3 3.37 -24.87 0.83
CA ASN A 3 3.96 -23.59 1.23
C ASN A 3 3.51 -22.45 0.30
N THR A 4 2.21 -22.36 0.03
CA THR A 4 1.63 -21.38 -0.92
C THR A 4 1.48 -19.97 -0.35
N ASN A 5 1.99 -19.69 0.85
CA ASN A 5 1.76 -18.42 1.57
C ASN A 5 2.93 -17.42 1.48
N GLN A 6 4.01 -17.74 0.75
CA GLN A 6 5.19 -16.87 0.69
C GLN A 6 5.04 -15.69 -0.27
N ASP A 7 4.16 -15.79 -1.27
CA ASP A 7 3.97 -14.71 -2.24
C ASP A 7 3.13 -13.57 -1.64
N GLN A 8 2.08 -13.92 -0.88
CA GLN A 8 1.19 -12.94 -0.25
C GLN A 8 1.85 -12.16 0.89
N GLN A 9 2.85 -12.73 1.58
CA GLN A 9 3.60 -12.02 2.61
C GLN A 9 4.52 -10.94 2.03
N LYS A 10 4.96 -11.08 0.77
CA LYS A 10 5.80 -10.07 0.11
C LYS A 10 5.01 -8.86 -0.36
N ASP A 11 3.69 -8.99 -0.51
CA ASP A 11 2.82 -7.88 -0.97
C ASP A 11 2.43 -6.94 0.19
N ILE A 12 2.58 -7.37 1.45
CA ILE A 12 2.22 -6.55 2.62
C ILE A 12 3.22 -5.39 2.77
N ILE A 13 2.74 -4.17 2.54
CA ILE A 13 3.51 -2.93 2.72
C ILE A 13 3.35 -2.35 4.12
N CYS A 14 2.21 -2.59 4.77
CA CYS A 14 1.97 -2.15 6.15
C CYS A 14 1.52 -3.33 7.03
N PRO A 15 2.44 -3.96 7.79
CA PRO A 15 2.12 -5.15 8.59
C PRO A 15 1.15 -4.86 9.74
N CYS A 16 1.18 -3.64 10.30
CA CYS A 16 0.32 -3.24 11.42
C CYS A 16 -1.18 -3.23 11.05
N SER A 17 -1.52 -2.92 9.79
CA SER A 17 -2.90 -2.93 9.29
C SER A 17 -3.18 -4.07 8.31
N GLY A 18 -2.17 -4.88 7.96
CA GLY A 18 -2.25 -5.87 6.89
C GLY A 18 -2.45 -5.26 5.50
N THR A 19 -2.11 -3.98 5.31
CA THR A 19 -2.26 -3.32 4.01
C THR A 19 -1.24 -3.83 3.03
N THR A 20 -1.67 -4.09 1.81
CA THR A 20 -0.81 -4.55 0.73
C THR A 20 -0.59 -3.50 -0.35
N THR A 21 0.52 -3.62 -1.07
CA THR A 21 0.88 -2.78 -2.21
C THR A 21 -0.22 -2.81 -3.26
N THR A 22 -0.73 -4.00 -3.59
CA THR A 22 -1.84 -4.17 -4.54
C THR A 22 -3.08 -3.37 -4.14
N LYS A 23 -3.45 -3.39 -2.85
CA LYS A 23 -4.62 -2.65 -2.35
C LYS A 23 -4.45 -1.14 -2.53
N ILE A 24 -3.26 -0.61 -2.25
CA ILE A 24 -2.96 0.82 -2.42
C ILE A 24 -3.08 1.21 -3.90
N LYS A 25 -2.47 0.44 -4.81
CA LYS A 25 -2.56 0.69 -6.26
C LYS A 25 -4.02 0.71 -6.75
N GLN A 26 -4.84 -0.24 -6.31
CA GLN A 26 -6.28 -0.26 -6.64
C GLN A 26 -7.04 0.96 -6.14
N LEU A 27 -6.63 1.55 -5.02
CA LEU A 27 -7.26 2.75 -4.48
C LEU A 27 -6.82 4.00 -5.26
N ILE A 28 -5.55 4.07 -5.66
CA ILE A 28 -5.03 5.13 -6.54
C ILE A 28 -5.75 5.11 -7.90
N ASP A 29 -5.89 3.93 -8.52
CA ASP A 29 -6.60 3.76 -9.80
C ASP A 29 -8.07 4.20 -9.72
N LYS A 30 -8.70 4.00 -8.56
CA LYS A 30 -10.07 4.47 -8.27
C LYS A 30 -10.16 5.96 -7.94
N GLY A 31 -9.04 6.68 -7.88
CA GLY A 31 -9.00 8.10 -7.48
C GLY A 31 -9.33 8.32 -6.00
N VAL A 32 -9.07 7.34 -5.14
CA VAL A 32 -9.29 7.50 -3.69
C VAL A 32 -8.12 8.27 -3.09
N ASP A 33 -8.39 9.53 -2.73
CA ASP A 33 -7.40 10.45 -2.17
C ASP A 33 -6.97 10.06 -0.73
N LYS A 34 -7.90 9.50 0.06
CA LYS A 34 -7.68 9.15 1.47
C LYS A 34 -7.28 7.69 1.68
N ILE A 35 -6.10 7.31 1.20
CA ILE A 35 -5.59 5.93 1.30
C ILE A 35 -5.45 5.47 2.75
N SER A 36 -4.98 6.33 3.66
CA SER A 36 -4.87 6.01 5.10
C SER A 36 -6.23 5.70 5.73
N SER A 37 -7.28 6.45 5.39
CA SER A 37 -8.64 6.19 5.88
C SER A 37 -9.24 4.91 5.29
N ALA A 38 -8.92 4.59 4.05
CA ALA A 38 -9.44 3.41 3.35
C ALA A 38 -8.73 2.09 3.75
N THR A 39 -7.50 2.17 4.26
CA THR A 39 -6.65 1.00 4.53
C THR A 39 -6.20 0.86 5.98
N GLY A 40 -6.27 1.94 6.77
CA GLY A 40 -5.63 2.03 8.08
C GLY A 40 -4.10 2.13 8.04
N ALA A 41 -3.47 2.09 6.86
CA ALA A 41 -2.03 2.35 6.72
C ALA A 41 -1.71 3.77 7.20
N CYS A 42 -0.52 3.95 7.77
CA CYS A 42 -0.03 5.23 8.33
C CYS A 42 -0.83 5.79 9.52
N THR A 43 -1.77 5.02 10.10
CA THR A 43 -2.52 5.44 11.31
C THR A 43 -2.01 4.78 12.60
N GLY A 44 -1.10 3.81 12.48
CA GLY A 44 -0.59 3.01 13.58
C GLY A 44 0.89 3.25 13.86
N CYS A 45 1.70 2.19 13.71
CA CYS A 45 3.12 2.14 14.08
C CYS A 45 4.07 3.04 13.26
N GLY A 46 3.59 3.68 12.18
CA GLY A 46 4.37 4.57 11.31
C GLY A 46 5.43 3.89 10.44
N SER A 47 5.61 2.57 10.55
CA SER A 47 6.72 1.85 9.90
C SER A 47 6.61 1.78 8.37
N CYS A 48 5.40 1.97 7.84
CA CYS A 48 5.09 1.85 6.42
C CYS A 48 4.96 3.22 5.72
N ASP A 49 5.05 4.34 6.44
CA ASP A 49 4.68 5.67 5.96
C ASP A 49 5.52 6.07 4.73
N ALA A 50 6.84 5.95 4.83
CA ALA A 50 7.74 6.27 3.72
C ALA A 50 7.45 5.42 2.48
N SER A 51 7.29 4.10 2.63
CA SER A 51 7.01 3.20 1.52
C SER A 51 5.64 3.46 0.87
N VAL A 52 4.63 3.79 1.67
CA VAL A 52 3.29 4.13 1.17
C VAL A 52 3.32 5.46 0.41
N ILE A 53 4.01 6.47 0.93
CA ILE A 53 4.16 7.77 0.26
C ILE A 53 4.89 7.62 -1.07
N GLU A 54 6.00 6.85 -1.08
CA GLU A 54 6.77 6.57 -2.30
C GLU A 54 5.91 5.85 -3.35
N LEU A 55 5.17 4.81 -2.95
CA LEU A 55 4.26 4.10 -3.84
C LEU A 55 3.16 4.99 -4.44
N ILE A 56 2.57 5.87 -3.62
CA ILE A 56 1.56 6.83 -4.06
C ILE A 56 2.20 7.83 -5.04
N ALA A 57 3.37 8.35 -4.72
CA ALA A 57 4.10 9.26 -5.60
C ALA A 57 4.37 8.59 -6.95
N GLU A 58 5.00 7.41 -6.98
CA GLU A 58 5.31 6.66 -8.21
C GLU A 58 4.08 6.40 -9.09
N HIS A 59 2.95 6.01 -8.49
CA HIS A 59 1.72 5.70 -9.25
C HIS A 59 0.93 6.95 -9.63
N SER A 60 1.00 8.02 -8.84
CA SER A 60 0.34 9.30 -9.15
C SER A 60 1.15 10.18 -10.10
N SER A 61 2.47 9.98 -10.21
CA SER A 61 3.37 10.79 -11.03
C SER A 61 3.56 10.28 -12.46
N VAL A 62 2.79 9.28 -12.93
CA VAL A 62 2.66 8.94 -14.37
C VAL A 62 1.84 10.01 -15.12
N GLY A 63 2.09 11.28 -14.80
CA GLY A 63 1.41 12.46 -15.36
C GLY A 63 2.26 13.73 -15.37
N ILE A 64 3.57 13.66 -15.08
CA ILE A 64 4.51 14.78 -15.31
C ILE A 64 5.75 14.29 -16.05
N ASN A 65 5.57 13.85 -17.30
CA ASN A 65 6.51 14.06 -18.42
C ASN A 65 5.92 13.51 -19.71
#